data_AF-A0A655BGU8-F1
#
_entry.id   AF-A0A655BGU8-F1
#
_cell.length_a   1.000
_cell.length_b   1.000
_cell.length_c   1.000
_cell.angle_alpha   90.00
_cell.angle_beta   90.00
_cell.angle_gamma   90.00
#
_symmetry.space_group_name_H-M   'P 1'
#
loop_
_entity.id
_entity.type
_entity.pdbx_description
1 polymer ?
#
loop_
_entity_poly.entity_id
_entity_poly.type
_entity_poly.pdbx_seq_one_letter_code
_entity_poly.pdbx_strand_id
1 'polypeptide(L)'
;MQRSFNRTLLSLMDAWAGPVVMQLMEAAKPFVRWLTDLCVQLSEVERQIHEIVRAYEWAHHDMVPLAQIYNNRAERQILIDNNALGQFTAQIADLDQEYDDFWDEDGEVMRDYRLRVSDALSKLTPWKAPPPIAHSTVLVAPVSPSTASSRTDT
;
A
#
# COMPACT_ATOMS: atom_id res chain seq x y z
N MET A 1 -10.45 -8.41 -13.88
CA MET A 1 -9.48 -8.57 -15.00
C MET A 1 -8.96 -10.00 -15.16
N GLN A 2 -8.37 -10.62 -14.13
CA GLN A 2 -7.82 -11.99 -14.20
C GLN A 2 -8.78 -13.04 -14.81
N ARG A 3 -10.05 -13.08 -14.36
CA ARG A 3 -11.06 -14.02 -14.88
C ARG A 3 -11.32 -13.86 -16.39
N SER A 4 -11.33 -12.61 -16.88
CA SER A 4 -11.53 -12.33 -18.30
C SER A 4 -10.32 -12.77 -19.13
N PHE A 5 -9.11 -12.51 -18.64
CA PHE A 5 -7.88 -12.91 -19.32
C PHE A 5 -7.78 -14.45 -19.45
N ASN A 6 -8.00 -15.17 -18.35
CA ASN A 6 -8.02 -16.63 -18.36
C ASN A 6 -9.11 -17.17 -19.30
N ARG A 7 -10.28 -16.54 -19.34
CA ARG A 7 -11.35 -16.91 -20.27
C ARG A 7 -10.93 -16.72 -21.73
N THR A 8 -10.22 -15.64 -22.07
CA THR A 8 -9.71 -15.43 -23.43
C THR A 8 -8.66 -16.48 -23.81
N LEU A 9 -7.76 -16.84 -22.90
CA LEU A 9 -6.78 -17.90 -23.13
C LEU A 9 -7.44 -19.27 -23.37
N LEU A 10 -8.44 -19.61 -22.56
CA LEU A 10 -9.22 -20.84 -22.72
C LEU A 10 -10.00 -20.85 -24.03
N SER A 11 -10.66 -19.74 -24.39
CA SER A 11 -11.38 -19.62 -25.66
C SER A 11 -10.46 -19.77 -26.88
N LEU A 12 -9.21 -19.31 -26.80
CA LEU A 12 -8.23 -19.48 -27.87
C LEU A 12 -7.77 -20.94 -27.99
N MET A 13 -7.59 -21.62 -26.84
CA MET A 13 -7.26 -23.04 -26.77
C MET A 13 -8.38 -23.93 -27.31
N ASP A 14 -9.63 -23.60 -27.00
CA ASP A 14 -10.81 -24.31 -27.51
C ASP A 14 -11.03 -24.07 -29.02
N ALA A 15 -10.76 -22.85 -29.51
CA ALA A 15 -10.91 -22.51 -30.92
C ALA A 15 -9.83 -23.14 -31.80
N TRP A 16 -8.59 -23.27 -31.30
CA TRP A 16 -7.48 -23.86 -32.05
C TRP A 16 -6.50 -24.57 -31.10
N ALA A 17 -6.74 -25.85 -30.83
CA ALA A 17 -5.88 -26.70 -29.99
C ALA A 17 -4.60 -27.19 -30.73
N GLY A 18 -3.79 -26.27 -31.23
CA GLY A 18 -2.59 -26.54 -32.02
C GLY A 18 -1.28 -26.21 -31.30
N PRO A 19 -0.12 -26.65 -31.82
CA PRO A 19 1.20 -26.40 -31.22
C PRO A 19 1.50 -24.92 -30.97
N VAL A 20 1.01 -24.03 -31.85
CA VAL A 20 1.16 -22.57 -31.73
C VAL A 20 0.43 -22.02 -30.50
N VAL A 21 -0.78 -22.49 -30.23
CA VAL A 21 -1.56 -22.04 -29.07
C VAL A 21 -0.98 -22.61 -27.77
N MET A 22 -0.47 -23.84 -27.77
CA MET A 22 0.28 -24.38 -26.63
C MET A 22 1.53 -23.54 -26.31
N GLN A 23 2.28 -23.11 -27.32
CA GLN A 23 3.43 -22.22 -27.13
C GLN A 23 3.02 -20.85 -26.56
N LEU A 24 1.89 -20.28 -27.00
CA LEU A 24 1.33 -19.05 -26.44
C LEU A 24 0.90 -19.22 -24.97
N MET A 25 0.32 -20.37 -24.60
CA MET A 25 -0.05 -20.67 -23.21
C MET A 25 1.19 -20.72 -22.31
N GLU A 26 2.24 -21.41 -22.72
CA GLU A 26 3.51 -21.47 -21.99
C GLU A 26 4.11 -20.07 -21.82
N ALA A 27 4.13 -19.26 -22.87
CA ALA A 27 4.64 -17.90 -22.85
C ALA A 27 3.80 -16.95 -21.95
N ALA A 28 2.50 -17.18 -21.84
CA ALA A 28 1.60 -16.38 -21.00
C ALA A 28 1.66 -16.75 -19.50
N LYS A 29 2.18 -17.93 -19.12
CA LYS A 29 2.22 -18.39 -17.72
C LYS A 29 2.83 -17.37 -16.73
N PRO A 30 3.98 -16.74 -17.00
CA PRO A 30 4.56 -15.75 -16.09
C PRO A 30 3.65 -14.54 -15.88
N PHE A 31 2.96 -14.10 -16.94
CA PHE A 31 2.02 -12.98 -16.87
C PHE A 31 0.75 -13.34 -16.09
N VAL A 32 0.20 -14.55 -16.26
CA VAL A 32 -0.95 -15.02 -15.46
C VAL A 32 -0.60 -15.09 -13.97
N ARG A 33 0.61 -15.55 -13.63
CA ARG A 33 1.10 -15.56 -12.24
C ARG A 33 1.21 -14.15 -11.69
N TRP A 34 1.87 -13.25 -12.42
CA TRP A 34 1.97 -11.84 -12.05
C TRP A 34 0.59 -11.18 -11.85
N LEU A 35 -0.38 -11.45 -12.73
CA LEU A 35 -1.72 -10.89 -12.61
C LEU A 35 -2.46 -11.43 -11.38
N THR A 36 -2.16 -12.66 -10.97
CA THR A 36 -2.69 -13.26 -9.73
C THR A 36 -2.07 -12.58 -8.51
N ASP A 37 -0.75 -12.38 -8.50
CA ASP A 37 -0.02 -11.68 -7.43
C ASP A 37 -0.49 -10.22 -7.30
N LEU A 38 -0.74 -9.54 -8.43
CA LEU A 38 -1.28 -8.19 -8.46
C LEU A 38 -2.66 -8.12 -7.79
N CYS A 39 -3.55 -9.08 -8.05
CA CYS A 39 -4.86 -9.13 -7.41
C CYS A 39 -4.75 -9.30 -5.88
N VAL A 40 -3.80 -10.11 -5.40
CA VAL A 40 -3.53 -10.26 -3.96
C VAL A 40 -3.04 -8.93 -3.37
N GLN A 41 -2.09 -8.26 -4.02
CA GLN A 41 -1.59 -6.95 -3.58
C GLN A 41 -2.71 -5.90 -3.54
N LEU A 42 -3.60 -5.87 -4.53
CA LEU A 42 -4.73 -4.93 -4.55
C LEU A 42 -5.70 -5.13 -3.38
N SER A 43 -6.01 -6.38 -3.02
CA SER A 43 -6.86 -6.64 -1.84
C SER A 43 -6.23 -6.19 -0.52
N GLU A 44 -4.91 -6.25 -0.44
CA GLU A 44 -4.18 -5.82 0.75
C GLU A 44 -4.18 -4.30 0.92
N VAL A 45 -4.17 -3.54 -0.18
CA VAL A 45 -4.24 -2.06 -0.15
C VAL A 45 -5.49 -1.57 0.57
N GLU A 46 -6.66 -2.10 0.22
CA GLU A 46 -7.91 -1.71 0.88
C GLU A 46 -7.86 -1.99 2.39
N ARG A 47 -7.34 -3.16 2.76
CA ARG A 47 -7.24 -3.56 4.16
C ARG A 47 -6.33 -2.61 4.94
N GLN A 48 -5.16 -2.28 4.41
CA GLN A 48 -4.21 -1.40 5.10
C GLN A 48 -4.67 0.04 5.17
N ILE A 49 -5.40 0.54 4.17
CA ILE A 49 -6.01 1.87 4.25
C ILE A 49 -6.99 1.93 5.44
N HIS A 50 -7.84 0.91 5.63
CA HIS A 50 -8.73 0.87 6.79
C HIS A 50 -7.98 0.79 8.12
N GLU A 51 -6.86 0.04 8.20
CA GLU A 51 -6.01 0.04 9.41
C GLU A 51 -5.45 1.44 9.71
N ILE A 52 -4.98 2.16 8.69
CA ILE A 52 -4.45 3.52 8.84
C ILE A 52 -5.54 4.49 9.29
N VAL A 53 -6.75 4.41 8.71
CA VAL A 53 -7.90 5.23 9.11
C VAL A 53 -8.26 4.96 10.56
N ARG A 54 -8.34 3.68 10.99
CA ARG A 54 -8.60 3.35 12.39
C ARG A 54 -7.51 3.85 13.33
N ALA A 55 -6.24 3.78 12.92
CA ALA A 55 -5.15 4.32 13.70
C ALA A 55 -5.29 5.85 13.89
N TYR A 56 -5.72 6.56 12.85
CA TYR A 56 -6.01 8.00 12.93
C TYR A 56 -7.21 8.28 13.85
N GLU A 57 -8.31 7.53 13.71
CA GLU A 57 -9.51 7.70 14.54
C GLU A 57 -9.22 7.49 16.02
N TRP A 58 -8.43 6.46 16.37
CA TRP A 58 -7.95 6.24 17.73
C TRP A 58 -7.06 7.39 18.22
N ALA A 59 -6.07 7.80 17.41
CA ALA A 59 -5.18 8.89 17.80
C ALA A 59 -5.93 10.21 18.01
N HIS A 60 -6.92 10.51 17.16
CA HIS A 60 -7.77 11.69 17.30
C HIS A 60 -8.66 11.61 18.54
N HIS A 61 -9.17 10.43 18.89
CA HIS A 61 -10.00 10.24 20.07
C HIS A 61 -9.20 10.34 21.38
N ASP A 62 -7.99 9.78 21.39
CA ASP A 62 -7.18 9.63 22.61
C ASP A 62 -6.31 10.86 22.91
N MET A 63 -6.07 11.74 21.93
CA MET A 63 -5.34 13.00 22.14
C MET A 63 -6.02 13.89 23.18
N VAL A 64 -5.24 14.56 24.02
CA VAL A 64 -5.77 15.49 25.02
C VAL A 64 -6.55 16.62 24.33
N PRO A 65 -7.83 16.83 24.67
CA PRO A 65 -8.60 17.92 24.10
C PRO A 65 -8.00 19.28 24.43
N LEU A 66 -7.85 20.15 23.42
CA LEU A 66 -7.27 21.50 23.58
C LEU A 66 -7.93 22.32 24.71
N ALA A 67 -9.22 22.13 24.96
CA ALA A 67 -9.92 22.81 26.05
C ALA A 67 -9.32 22.49 27.44
N GLN A 68 -8.87 21.25 27.68
CA GLN A 68 -8.23 20.86 28.93
C GLN A 68 -6.88 21.57 29.11
N ILE A 69 -6.07 21.58 28.05
CA ILE A 69 -4.78 22.28 28.02
C ILE A 69 -4.97 23.79 28.27
N TYR A 70 -5.94 24.42 27.59
CA TYR A 70 -6.22 25.84 27.80
C TYR A 70 -6.72 26.15 29.21
N ASN A 71 -7.58 25.31 29.78
CA ASN A 71 -8.06 25.49 31.15
C ASN A 71 -6.92 25.38 32.15
N ASN A 72 -6.05 24.38 32.03
CA ASN A 72 -4.88 24.21 32.90
C ASN A 72 -3.95 25.43 32.83
N ARG A 73 -3.63 25.92 31.61
CA ARG A 73 -2.76 27.11 31.46
C ARG A 73 -3.43 28.39 31.96
N ALA A 74 -4.75 28.53 31.80
CA ALA A 74 -5.50 29.69 32.30
C ALA A 74 -5.59 29.67 33.84
N GLU A 75 -5.89 28.53 34.45
CA GLU A 75 -5.94 28.38 35.90
C GLU A 75 -4.57 28.66 36.54
N ARG A 76 -3.50 28.13 35.93
CA ARG A 76 -2.12 28.41 36.35
C ARG A 76 -1.82 29.90 36.35
N GLN A 77 -2.23 30.63 35.31
CA GLN A 77 -2.01 32.08 35.22
C GLN A 77 -2.78 32.82 36.33
N ILE A 78 -4.04 32.43 36.59
CA ILE A 78 -4.83 33.01 37.68
C ILE A 78 -4.13 32.81 39.03
N LEU A 79 -3.59 31.62 39.30
CA LEU A 79 -2.87 31.36 40.54
C LEU A 79 -1.59 32.20 40.64
N ILE A 80 -0.82 32.33 39.55
CA ILE A 80 0.38 33.17 39.51
C ILE A 80 0.04 34.63 39.84
N ASP A 81 -1.00 35.18 39.23
CA ASP A 81 -1.42 36.56 39.45
C ASP A 81 -1.81 36.83 40.91
N ASN A 82 -2.22 35.79 41.65
CA ASN A 82 -2.60 35.84 43.07
C ASN A 82 -1.52 35.32 44.03
N ASN A 83 -0.33 34.91 43.56
CA ASN A 83 0.69 34.25 44.38
C ASN A 83 1.71 35.20 45.03
N ALA A 84 1.36 36.46 45.28
CA ALA A 84 2.29 37.44 45.88
C ALA A 84 2.83 37.00 47.26
N LEU A 85 2.06 36.18 48.00
CA LEU A 85 2.44 35.64 49.31
C LEU A 85 3.02 34.21 49.24
N GLY A 86 3.15 33.62 48.05
CA GLY A 86 3.71 32.28 47.85
C GLY A 86 2.79 31.11 48.26
N GLN A 87 1.55 31.37 48.68
CA GLN A 87 0.61 30.36 49.19
C GLN A 87 0.14 29.37 48.12
N PHE A 88 0.13 29.75 46.84
CA PHE A 88 -0.34 28.93 45.72
C PHE A 88 0.79 28.17 45.00
N THR A 89 2.03 28.26 45.49
CA THR A 89 3.19 27.67 44.82
C THR A 89 3.06 26.16 44.60
N ALA A 90 2.48 25.43 45.56
CA ALA A 90 2.24 23.99 45.42
C ALA A 90 1.18 23.68 44.35
N GLN A 91 0.07 24.41 44.33
CA GLN A 91 -0.99 24.23 43.32
C GLN A 91 -0.51 24.57 41.90
N ILE A 92 0.37 25.57 41.76
CA ILE A 92 1.02 25.88 40.48
C ILE A 92 1.89 24.71 40.02
N ALA A 93 2.64 24.09 40.94
CA ALA A 93 3.46 22.92 40.63
C ALA A 93 2.59 21.71 40.24
N ASP A 94 1.45 21.51 40.90
CA ASP A 94 0.49 20.45 40.53
C ASP A 94 -0.05 20.66 39.10
N LEU A 95 -0.38 21.90 38.71
CA LEU A 95 -0.81 22.24 37.34
C LEU A 95 0.31 22.10 36.30
N ASP A 96 1.56 22.35 36.69
CA ASP A 96 2.72 22.11 35.83
C ASP A 96 2.95 20.61 35.62
N GLN A 97 2.81 19.80 36.67
CA GLN A 97 2.86 18.34 36.54
C GLN A 97 1.71 17.81 35.67
N GLU A 98 0.48 18.27 35.85
CA GLU A 98 -0.66 17.86 35.00
C GLU A 98 -0.42 18.20 33.51
N TYR A 99 0.23 19.33 33.23
CA TYR A 99 0.56 19.69 31.85
C TYR A 99 1.69 18.84 31.27
N ASP A 100 2.68 18.46 32.09
CA ASP A 100 3.69 17.49 31.70
C ASP A 100 3.05 16.11 31.43
N ASP A 101 2.04 15.71 32.20
CA ASP A 101 1.26 14.50 31.96
C ASP A 101 0.49 14.58 30.61
N PHE A 102 -0.11 15.74 30.28
CA PHE A 102 -0.73 15.96 28.96
C PHE A 102 0.28 15.84 27.82
N TRP A 103 1.48 16.38 28.01
CA TRP A 103 2.55 16.30 27.02
C TRP A 103 2.98 14.85 26.77
N ASP A 104 3.17 14.09 27.85
CA ASP A 104 3.56 12.68 27.77
C ASP A 104 2.47 11.84 27.10
N GLU A 105 1.19 12.02 27.47
CA GLU A 105 0.05 11.33 26.86
C GLU A 105 -0.03 11.58 25.34
N ASP A 106 -0.01 12.84 24.91
CA ASP A 106 -0.02 13.19 23.48
C ASP A 106 1.20 12.60 22.74
N GLY A 107 2.34 12.53 23.42
CA GLY A 107 3.56 11.87 22.93
C GLY A 107 3.39 10.36 22.73
N GLU A 108 2.76 9.67 23.68
CA GLU A 108 2.44 8.25 23.60
C GLU A 108 1.44 7.95 22.49
N VAL A 109 0.35 8.74 22.41
CA VAL A 109 -0.68 8.61 21.36
C VAL A 109 -0.06 8.75 19.98
N MET A 110 0.78 9.77 19.75
CA MET A 110 1.45 9.98 18.46
C MET A 110 2.52 8.94 18.16
N ARG A 111 3.22 8.42 19.18
CA ARG A 111 4.16 7.29 19.02
C ARG A 111 3.41 6.07 18.50
N ASP A 112 2.29 5.72 19.11
CA ASP A 112 1.51 4.53 18.77
C ASP A 112 0.83 4.69 17.41
N TYR A 113 0.30 5.87 17.10
CA TYR A 113 -0.21 6.21 15.76
C TYR A 113 0.86 5.96 14.68
N ARG A 114 2.07 6.51 14.88
CA ARG A 114 3.20 6.34 13.94
C ARG A 114 3.57 4.86 13.78
N LEU A 115 3.62 4.09 14.86
CA LEU A 115 3.95 2.67 14.81
C LEU A 115 2.90 1.88 14.02
N ARG A 116 1.60 2.12 14.26
CA ARG A 116 0.50 1.47 13.53
C ARG A 116 0.51 1.81 12.04
N VAL A 117 0.69 3.08 11.70
CA VAL A 117 0.78 3.51 10.29
C VAL A 117 2.01 2.90 9.62
N SER A 118 3.16 2.88 10.30
CA SER A 118 4.38 2.26 9.76
C SER A 118 4.20 0.76 9.52
N ASP A 119 3.56 0.03 10.44
CA ASP A 119 3.25 -1.39 10.27
C ASP A 119 2.32 -1.63 9.07
N ALA A 120 1.25 -0.84 8.94
CA ALA A 120 0.31 -0.95 7.83
C ALA A 120 0.99 -0.70 6.46
N LEU A 121 1.81 0.35 6.36
CA LEU A 121 2.57 0.66 5.15
C LEU A 121 3.61 -0.41 4.81
N SER A 122 4.22 -1.06 5.81
CA SER A 122 5.21 -2.13 5.58
C SER A 122 4.62 -3.36 4.86
N LYS A 123 3.31 -3.57 4.97
CA LYS A 123 2.59 -4.66 4.29
C LYS A 123 2.29 -4.35 2.82
N LEU A 124 2.38 -3.08 2.43
CA LEU A 124 2.20 -2.65 1.04
C LEU A 124 3.49 -2.84 0.25
N THR A 125 3.67 -4.05 -0.26
CA THR A 125 4.84 -4.41 -1.06
C THR A 125 4.91 -3.59 -2.37
N PRO A 126 6.12 -3.22 -2.84
CA PRO A 126 6.27 -2.52 -4.11
C PRO A 126 5.68 -3.29 -5.29
N TRP A 127 5.05 -2.56 -6.21
CA TRP A 127 4.53 -3.13 -7.45
C TRP A 127 5.67 -3.65 -8.33
N LYS A 128 5.52 -4.85 -8.88
CA LYS A 128 6.46 -5.44 -9.83
C LYS A 128 5.98 -5.16 -11.24
N ALA A 129 6.91 -4.87 -12.15
CA ALA A 129 6.59 -4.77 -13.57
C ALA A 129 6.05 -6.12 -14.10
N PRO A 130 5.05 -6.11 -15.00
CA PRO A 130 4.56 -7.34 -15.62
C PRO A 130 5.65 -7.98 -16.49
N PRO A 131 5.83 -9.31 -16.43
CA PRO A 131 6.72 -10.00 -17.36
C PRO A 131 6.13 -9.95 -18.79
N PRO A 132 6.95 -9.88 -19.84
CA PRO A 132 6.48 -9.91 -21.22
C PRO A 132 5.85 -11.27 -21.55
N ILE A 133 4.79 -11.27 -22.35
CA ILE A 133 4.19 -12.50 -22.92
C ILE A 133 4.87 -12.84 -24.25
N ALA A 134 5.15 -11.84 -25.09
CA ALA A 134 5.92 -12.00 -26.31
C ALA A 134 7.35 -11.50 -26.08
N HIS A 135 8.34 -12.30 -26.44
CA HIS A 135 9.65 -11.75 -26.76
C HIS A 135 9.53 -11.08 -28.13
N SER A 136 10.14 -9.90 -28.31
CA SER A 136 10.42 -9.38 -29.65
C SER A 136 11.37 -10.36 -30.34
N THR A 137 10.85 -11.45 -30.90
CA THR A 137 11.58 -12.25 -31.86
C THR A 137 11.87 -11.32 -33.03
N VAL A 138 13.16 -11.10 -33.31
CA VAL A 138 13.62 -10.50 -34.56
C VAL A 138 12.77 -11.10 -35.68
N LEU A 139 12.11 -10.25 -36.47
CA LEU A 139 11.35 -10.65 -37.64
C LEU A 139 12.23 -11.59 -38.47
N VAL A 140 11.97 -12.89 -38.43
CA VAL A 140 12.61 -13.82 -39.35
C VAL A 140 12.07 -13.46 -40.72
N ALA A 141 12.94 -12.91 -41.58
CA ALA A 141 12.58 -12.57 -42.94
C ALA A 141 11.94 -13.79 -43.63
N PRO A 142 10.90 -13.60 -44.46
CA PRO A 142 10.26 -14.71 -45.16
C PRO A 142 11.30 -15.45 -45.99
N VAL A 143 11.38 -16.78 -45.80
CA VAL A 143 12.18 -17.64 -46.67
C VAL A 143 11.60 -17.50 -48.07
N SER A 144 12.41 -17.03 -49.02
CA SER A 144 12.01 -16.97 -50.41
C SER A 144 11.84 -18.40 -50.93
N PRO A 145 10.76 -18.71 -51.68
CA PRO A 145 10.58 -20.04 -52.24
C PRO A 145 11.67 -20.31 -53.29
N SER A 146 12.41 -21.42 -53.13
CA SER A 146 13.33 -21.91 -54.17
C SER A 146 12.56 -22.20 -55.45
N THR A 147 12.91 -21.50 -56.52
CA THR A 147 12.49 -21.79 -57.90
C THR A 147 12.82 -23.24 -58.27
N ALA A 148 11.79 -23.98 -58.66
CA ALA A 148 11.91 -25.30 -59.26
C ALA A 148 12.78 -25.22 -60.51
N SER A 149 13.86 -26.01 -60.56
CA SER A 149 14.66 -26.18 -61.78
C SER A 149 14.11 -27.37 -62.56
N SER A 150 13.33 -27.09 -63.59
CA SER A 150 12.97 -28.04 -64.64
C SER A 150 14.24 -28.38 -65.44
N ARG A 151 14.59 -29.66 -65.57
CA ARG A 151 15.47 -30.09 -66.65
C ARG A 151 15.04 -31.46 -67.19
N THR A 152 14.87 -31.47 -68.49
CA THR A 152 14.23 -32.42 -69.39
C THR A 152 15.03 -33.72 -69.60
N ASP A 153 14.28 -34.78 -69.84
CA ASP A 153 14.70 -36.07 -70.42
C ASP A 153 15.58 -35.92 -71.66
N THR A 154 16.50 -36.88 -71.82
CA THR A 154 17.00 -37.38 -73.10
C THR A 154 17.01 -38.89 -73.07
#